data_AF-A0A938UAX1-F1
#
_entry.id   AF-A0A938UAX1-F1
#
_cell.length_a   1.000
_cell.length_b   1.000
_cell.length_c   1.000
_cell.angle_alpha   90.00
_cell.angle_beta   90.00
_cell.angle_gamma   90.00
#
_symmetry.space_group_name_H-M   'P 1'
#
loop_
_entity.id
_entity.type
_entity.pdbx_description
1 polymer ?
#
loop_
_entity_poly.entity_id
_entity_poly.type
_entity_poly.pdbx_seq_one_letter_code
_entity_poly.pdbx_strand_id
1 'polypeptide(L)'
;MDKISQMQKGDPMDEKKGFILVTVSGPDRPGITAAFSRILVENQVEIVDIEQASLQDFLGLSFLLDMSGAKQSKDGVLKDLL
;
A
#
# COMPACT_ATOMS: atom_id res chain seq x y z
N MET A 1 -15.66 -46.53 -1.79
CA MET A 1 -15.25 -45.56 -2.83
C MET A 1 -16.54 -45.13 -3.50
N ASP A 2 -16.99 -43.88 -3.42
CA ASP A 2 -16.39 -42.76 -4.15
C ASP A 2 -16.31 -41.45 -3.36
N LYS A 3 -15.10 -40.87 -3.37
CA LYS A 3 -14.79 -39.53 -2.89
C LYS A 3 -15.16 -38.53 -4.00
N ILE A 4 -16.34 -37.92 -3.93
CA ILE A 4 -16.61 -36.68 -4.68
C ILE A 4 -17.41 -35.68 -3.85
N SER A 5 -17.20 -35.73 -2.53
CA SER A 5 -17.55 -34.64 -1.64
C SER A 5 -16.39 -33.62 -1.68
N GLN A 6 -16.71 -32.44 -2.20
CA GLN A 6 -16.01 -31.17 -2.02
C GLN A 6 -14.71 -30.96 -2.80
N MET A 7 -14.81 -30.25 -3.94
CA MET A 7 -13.75 -29.36 -4.40
C MET A 7 -14.30 -27.94 -4.53
N GLN A 8 -13.97 -27.19 -3.46
CA GLN A 8 -13.55 -25.79 -3.47
C GLN A 8 -14.62 -24.74 -3.79
N LYS A 9 -15.37 -24.44 -2.71
CA LYS A 9 -15.57 -23.08 -2.16
C LYS A 9 -14.76 -22.03 -2.95
N GLY A 10 -15.47 -21.16 -3.69
CA GLY A 10 -14.89 -20.06 -4.43
C GLY A 10 -13.89 -19.27 -3.58
N ASP A 11 -12.88 -18.72 -4.23
CA ASP A 11 -11.80 -17.97 -3.60
C ASP A 11 -12.35 -17.07 -2.49
N PRO A 12 -11.78 -17.10 -1.27
CA PRO A 12 -12.14 -16.16 -0.22
C PRO A 12 -11.56 -14.79 -0.59
N MET A 13 -12.17 -14.16 -1.60
CA MET A 13 -11.80 -12.83 -2.11
C MET A 13 -12.82 -11.79 -1.63
N ASP A 14 -13.28 -11.91 -0.38
CA ASP A 14 -14.15 -10.93 0.26
C ASP A 14 -13.87 -10.78 1.76
N GLU A 15 -12.59 -10.64 2.11
CA GLU A 15 -12.22 -9.73 3.19
C GLU A 15 -11.99 -8.38 2.53
N LYS A 16 -12.67 -7.32 2.96
CA LYS A 16 -12.49 -5.95 2.42
C LYS A 16 -11.02 -5.55 2.50
N LYS A 17 -10.24 -5.86 1.47
CA LYS A 17 -8.87 -5.40 1.33
C LYS A 17 -8.89 -3.89 1.29
N GLY A 18 -8.28 -3.29 2.30
CA GLY A 18 -8.26 -1.85 2.45
C GLY A 18 -7.19 -1.23 1.58
N PHE A 19 -7.38 -1.17 0.26
CA PHE A 19 -6.43 -0.47 -0.61
C PHE A 19 -6.51 1.04 -0.40
N ILE A 20 -5.35 1.71 -0.41
CA ILE A 20 -5.23 3.16 -0.33
C ILE A 20 -4.26 3.64 -1.41
N LEU A 21 -4.62 4.69 -2.13
CA LEU A 21 -3.70 5.44 -2.99
C LEU A 21 -3.21 6.66 -2.22
N VAL A 22 -1.89 6.75 -2.01
CA VAL A 22 -1.25 7.92 -1.39
C VAL A 22 -0.43 8.62 -2.45
N THR A 23 -0.76 9.87 -2.75
CA THR A 23 0.02 10.70 -3.67
C THR A 23 0.69 11.83 -2.89
N VAL A 24 2.01 11.89 -2.96
CA VAL A 24 2.81 13.02 -2.48
C VAL A 24 3.29 13.82 -3.68
N SER A 25 3.22 15.14 -3.58
CA SER A 25 3.74 16.02 -4.63
C SER A 25 4.41 17.25 -4.04
N GLY A 26 5.41 17.77 -4.73
CA GLY A 26 6.19 18.90 -4.25
C GLY A 26 7.55 19.00 -4.93
N PRO A 27 8.42 19.91 -4.46
CA PRO A 27 9.79 19.98 -4.93
C PRO A 27 10.52 18.65 -4.74
N ASP A 28 11.23 18.18 -5.77
CA ASP A 28 12.02 16.96 -5.69
C ASP A 28 13.18 17.15 -4.70
N ARG A 29 13.25 16.24 -3.72
CA ARG A 29 14.28 16.22 -2.70
C ARG A 29 14.74 14.78 -2.48
N PRO A 30 16.06 14.53 -2.45
CA PRO A 30 16.58 13.21 -2.12
C PRO A 30 16.02 12.71 -0.79
N GLY A 31 15.57 11.45 -0.77
CA GLY A 31 15.16 10.75 0.46
C GLY A 31 13.66 10.62 0.69
N ILE A 32 12.79 11.24 -0.13
CA ILE A 32 11.32 11.11 0.01
C ILE A 32 10.89 9.64 -0.05
N THR A 33 11.29 8.89 -1.08
CA THR A 33 10.96 7.47 -1.23
C THR A 33 11.51 6.61 -0.09
N ALA A 34 12.71 6.93 0.40
CA ALA A 34 13.34 6.20 1.51
C ALA A 34 12.57 6.42 2.83
N ALA A 35 12.16 7.66 3.10
CA ALA A 35 11.35 7.99 4.28
C ALA A 35 9.99 7.28 4.25
N PHE A 36 9.29 7.35 3.11
CA PHE A 36 8.01 6.66 2.91
C PHE A 36 8.14 5.15 3.09
N SER A 37 9.11 4.52 2.40
CA SER A 37 9.31 3.07 2.46
C SER A 37 9.60 2.59 3.88
N ARG A 38 10.34 3.39 4.66
CA ARG A 38 10.63 3.10 6.07
C ARG A 38 9.36 3.09 6.93
N ILE A 39 8.52 4.11 6.81
CA ILE A 39 7.26 4.20 7.57
C ILE A 39 6.34 3.03 7.21
N LEU A 40 6.25 2.68 5.92
CA LEU A 40 5.42 1.59 5.44
C LEU A 40 5.88 0.22 5.97
N VAL A 41 7.19 -0.06 5.95
CA VAL A 41 7.71 -1.34 6.49
C VAL A 41 7.58 -1.43 8.01
N GLU A 42 7.80 -0.31 8.74
CA GLU A 42 7.60 -0.26 10.19
C GLU A 42 6.14 -0.62 10.55
N ASN A 43 5.20 -0.24 9.68
CA ASN A 43 3.76 -0.50 9.81
C ASN A 43 3.23 -1.77 9.13
N GLN A 44 4.09 -2.59 8.51
CA GLN A 44 3.68 -3.81 7.79
C GLN A 44 2.64 -3.53 6.69
N VAL A 45 2.79 -2.40 6.01
CA VAL A 45 1.97 -2.04 4.85
C VAL A 45 2.68 -2.52 3.58
N GLU A 46 1.94 -3.23 2.74
CA GLU A 46 2.46 -3.71 1.46
C GLU A 46 2.31 -2.63 0.39
N ILE A 47 3.39 -2.39 -0.36
CA ILE A 47 3.33 -1.56 -1.57
C ILE A 47 2.95 -2.47 -2.72
N VAL A 48 1.78 -2.22 -3.29
CA VAL A 48 1.26 -2.93 -4.47
C VAL A 48 1.85 -2.35 -5.74
N ASP A 49 1.95 -1.02 -5.81
CA ASP A 49 2.48 -0.31 -6.97
C ASP A 49 3.05 1.07 -6.58
N ILE A 50 3.98 1.57 -7.40
CA ILE A 50 4.55 2.91 -7.29
C ILE A 50 4.58 3.56 -8.68
N GLU A 51 3.96 4.72 -8.80
CA GLU A 51 4.05 5.56 -9.99
C GLU A 51 4.76 6.88 -9.67
N GLN A 52 5.67 7.29 -10.54
CA GLN A 52 6.36 8.58 -10.44
C GLN A 52 6.14 9.42 -11.70
N ALA A 53 5.78 10.68 -11.51
CA ALA A 53 5.77 11.70 -12.55
C ALA A 53 6.62 12.89 -12.10
N SER A 54 7.55 13.33 -12.94
CA SER A 54 8.43 14.47 -12.65
C SER A 54 8.30 15.55 -13.72
N LEU A 55 8.24 16.81 -13.30
CA LEU A 55 8.26 17.98 -14.18
C LEU A 55 9.23 19.02 -13.60
N GLN A 56 10.37 19.22 -14.28
CA GLN A 56 11.47 20.03 -13.75
C GLN A 56 11.84 19.57 -12.33
N ASP A 57 11.87 20.49 -11.36
CA ASP A 57 12.17 20.20 -9.96
C ASP A 57 10.92 19.81 -9.15
N PHE A 58 9.82 19.43 -9.81
CA PHE A 58 8.59 18.98 -9.16
C PHE A 58 8.41 17.47 -9.32
N LEU A 59 8.22 16.78 -8.21
CA LEU A 59 7.96 15.35 -8.10
C LEU A 59 6.49 15.13 -7.75
N GLY A 60 5.85 14.19 -8.44
CA GLY A 60 4.64 13.51 -8.00
C GLY A 60 4.95 12.02 -7.84
N LEU A 61 4.66 11.46 -6.67
CA LEU A 61 4.90 10.07 -6.34
C LEU A 61 3.63 9.46 -5.74
N SER A 62 3.12 8.41 -6.36
CA SER A 62 1.90 7.72 -5.97
C SER A 62 2.22 6.30 -5.52
N PHE A 63 1.71 5.91 -4.35
CA PHE A 63 1.82 4.56 -3.81
C PHE A 63 0.43 3.94 -3.72
N LEU A 64 0.25 2.79 -4.35
CA LEU A 64 -0.89 1.91 -4.08
C LEU A 64 -0.50 0.97 -2.94
N LEU A 65 -1.25 1.02 -1.84
CA LEU A 65 -0.94 0.33 -0.60
C LEU A 65 -2.02 -0.70 -0.26
N ASP A 66 -1.62 -1.92 0.11
CA ASP A 66 -2.51 -2.90 0.72
C ASP A 66 -2.38 -2.83 2.25
N MET A 67 -3.46 -2.42 2.90
CA MET A 67 -3.52 -2.25 4.36
C MET A 67 -3.98 -3.50 5.09
N SER A 68 -4.23 -4.63 4.40
CA SER A 68 -4.74 -5.85 5.02
C SER A 68 -3.81 -6.43 6.09
N GLY A 69 -2.50 -6.25 5.94
CA GLY A 69 -1.49 -6.68 6.90
C GLY A 69 -1.01 -5.59 7.88
N ALA A 70 -1.58 -4.39 7.86
CA ALA A 70 -1.06 -3.25 8.60
C ALA A 70 -1.14 -3.45 10.13
N LYS A 71 -0.08 -3.05 10.86
CA LYS A 71 -0.01 -3.13 12.33
C LYS A 71 -0.95 -2.15 13.05
N GLN A 72 -1.34 -1.08 12.39
CA GLN A 72 -2.21 -0.04 12.93
C GLN A 72 -3.34 0.31 11.97
N SER A 73 -4.31 1.10 12.45
CA SER A 73 -5.43 1.56 11.63
C SER A 73 -4.95 2.42 10.45
N LYS A 74 -5.80 2.54 9.43
CA LYS A 74 -5.55 3.41 8.26
C LYS A 74 -5.19 4.84 8.69
N ASP A 75 -5.96 5.42 9.61
CA ASP A 75 -5.71 6.77 10.12
C ASP A 75 -4.40 6.89 10.88
N GLY A 76 -3.94 5.82 11.52
CA GLY A 76 -2.65 5.79 12.21
C GLY A 76 -1.48 5.82 11.22
N VAL A 77 -1.50 4.96 10.21
CA VAL A 77 -0.47 4.97 9.16
C VAL A 77 -0.42 6.30 8.42
N LEU A 78 -1.58 6.88 8.08
CA LEU A 78 -1.65 8.17 7.39
C LEU A 78 -1.06 9.31 8.24
N LYS A 79 -1.17 9.25 9.57
CA LYS A 79 -0.55 10.24 10.45
C LYS A 79 0.98 10.13 10.47
N ASP A 80 1.52 8.92 10.39
CA ASP A 80 2.97 8.72 10.35
C ASP A 80 3.60 9.19 9.03
N LEU A 81 2.79 9.31 7.95
CA LEU A 81 3.21 9.78 6.63
C LEU A 81 3.18 11.32 6.48
N LEU A 82 2.67 12.07 7.47
CA LEU A 82 2.56 13.54 7.49
C LEU A 82 3.68 14.17 8.32
#